data_AF-A0A453P5U2-F1
#
_entry.id   AF-A0A453P5U2-F1
#
_cell.length_a   1.000
_cell.length_b   1.000
_cell.length_c   1.000
_cell.angle_alpha   90.00
_cell.angle_beta   90.00
_cell.angle_gamma   90.00
#
_symmetry.space_group_name_H-M   'P 1'
#
loop_
_entity.id
_entity.type
_entity.pdbx_description
1 polymer ?
#
loop_
_entity_poly.entity_id
_entity_poly.type
_entity_poly.pdbx_seq_one_letter_code
_entity_poly.pdbx_strand_id
1 'polypeptide(L)'
;ARCLDMESRPPKAADEPPPPLVAMHAACLRDNKTAVVPLGEEELHLVAMTSGRNLTNHACFWGYKVPFGLYNSCLTMLNLRCLGIVFDLDETLIVANTTRSFEDRIDSLQRKLSNETDPQRMNGMLAEIKRYQDDRSILKQYIEGDQVYDDGKMYKVQPEIVPPLSDNHQSLTRPVIRLQEKNIILTRINPLIRDTSVLVRLRPAWEDLRSYLIARGRKRFEVYVCTMAERDYALEMWRLLDPDSRLINSVQLSDRMVCVKSGLKKSLLNVFHDGSCHPGMALVIDDRLKVWDEKDQSRVHVVPAFTPYYAPQAEVMVVLDVQ
;
A
#
# COMPACT_ATOMS: atom_id res chain seq x y z
N ALA A 1 -13.12 -19.77 -1.22
CA ALA A 1 -14.55 -19.77 -0.85
C ALA A 1 -15.11 -21.17 -1.04
N ARG A 2 -15.99 -21.65 -0.15
CA ARG A 2 -16.74 -22.89 -0.39
C ARG A 2 -17.87 -22.53 -1.36
N CYS A 3 -17.92 -23.22 -2.50
CA CYS A 3 -19.06 -23.16 -3.41
C CYS A 3 -20.15 -24.06 -2.85
N LEU A 4 -21.37 -23.53 -2.75
CA LEU A 4 -22.56 -24.27 -2.36
C LEU A 4 -23.38 -24.50 -3.63
N ASP A 5 -23.85 -25.71 -3.84
CA ASP A 5 -24.91 -25.94 -4.82
C ASP A 5 -26.26 -25.77 -4.11
N MET A 6 -27.10 -24.90 -4.62
CA MET A 6 -28.43 -24.65 -4.09
C MET A 6 -29.48 -24.93 -5.15
N GLU A 7 -30.20 -26.03 -4.93
CA GLU A 7 -31.29 -26.46 -5.79
C GLU A 7 -32.65 -26.32 -5.08
N SER A 8 -33.64 -25.79 -5.79
CA SER A 8 -35.02 -25.84 -5.33
C SER A 8 -35.57 -27.25 -5.41
N ARG A 9 -36.43 -27.64 -4.46
CA ARG A 9 -37.21 -28.87 -4.62
C ARG A 9 -38.20 -28.71 -5.78
N PRO A 10 -38.45 -29.77 -6.57
CA PRO A 10 -39.48 -29.73 -7.59
C PRO A 10 -40.86 -29.43 -6.94
N PRO A 11 -41.73 -28.66 -7.63
CA PRO A 11 -43.06 -28.36 -7.13
C PRO A 11 -43.89 -29.63 -6.94
N LYS A 12 -44.78 -29.64 -5.94
CA LYS A 12 -45.63 -30.81 -5.64
C LYS A 12 -46.81 -30.96 -6.60
N ALA A 13 -47.25 -29.87 -7.24
CA ALA A 13 -48.32 -29.83 -8.23
C ALA A 13 -47.99 -28.83 -9.35
N ALA A 14 -48.51 -29.05 -10.56
CA ALA A 14 -48.19 -28.27 -11.76
C ALA A 14 -48.80 -26.84 -11.77
N ASP A 15 -49.87 -26.61 -10.99
CA ASP A 15 -50.63 -25.35 -10.95
C ASP A 15 -50.23 -24.41 -9.77
N GLU A 16 -49.25 -24.78 -8.96
CA GLU A 16 -48.76 -23.89 -7.91
C GLU A 16 -47.91 -22.75 -8.52
N PRO A 17 -48.09 -21.49 -8.08
CA PRO A 17 -47.24 -20.40 -8.53
C PRO A 17 -45.78 -20.71 -8.21
N PRO A 18 -44.83 -20.36 -9.11
CA PRO A 18 -43.44 -20.71 -8.95
C PRO A 18 -42.92 -20.14 -7.62
N PRO A 19 -42.19 -20.93 -6.81
CA PRO A 19 -41.61 -20.45 -5.57
C PRO A 19 -40.80 -19.16 -5.79
N PRO A 20 -40.72 -18.25 -4.81
CA PRO A 20 -39.95 -17.00 -4.94
C PRO A 20 -38.52 -17.22 -5.45
N LEU A 21 -37.90 -18.33 -5.08
CA LEU A 21 -36.56 -18.73 -5.52
C LEU A 21 -36.49 -19.06 -7.03
N VAL A 22 -37.54 -19.66 -7.59
CA VAL A 22 -37.66 -19.95 -9.04
C VAL A 22 -37.92 -18.68 -9.83
N ALA A 23 -38.75 -17.77 -9.31
CA ALA A 23 -38.95 -16.46 -9.93
C ALA A 23 -37.65 -15.63 -9.95
N MET A 24 -36.90 -15.63 -8.85
CA MET A 24 -35.60 -14.97 -8.73
C MET A 24 -34.57 -15.58 -9.69
N HIS A 25 -34.49 -16.91 -9.76
CA HIS A 25 -33.61 -17.64 -10.69
C HIS A 25 -33.88 -17.25 -12.14
N ALA A 26 -35.15 -17.29 -12.55
CA ALA A 26 -35.55 -16.89 -13.89
C ALA A 26 -35.22 -15.41 -14.17
N ALA A 27 -35.37 -14.51 -13.19
CA ALA A 27 -35.00 -13.10 -13.33
C ALA A 27 -33.48 -12.92 -13.50
N CYS A 28 -32.67 -13.61 -12.70
CA CYS A 28 -31.21 -13.59 -12.81
C CYS A 28 -30.73 -14.03 -14.20
N LEU A 29 -31.28 -15.12 -14.74
CA LEU A 29 -30.95 -15.60 -16.09
C LEU A 29 -31.38 -14.62 -17.19
N ARG A 30 -32.62 -14.10 -17.13
CA ARG A 30 -33.12 -13.15 -18.13
C ARG A 30 -32.33 -11.85 -18.18
N ASP A 31 -31.98 -11.33 -17.00
CA ASP A 31 -31.36 -10.00 -16.89
C ASP A 31 -29.83 -10.07 -16.93
N ASN A 32 -29.24 -11.27 -17.04
CA ASN A 32 -27.80 -11.53 -16.88
C ASN A 32 -27.25 -10.94 -15.57
N LYS A 33 -28.00 -11.15 -14.48
CA LYS A 33 -27.67 -10.67 -13.14
C LYS A 33 -27.50 -11.84 -12.19
N THR A 34 -26.95 -11.50 -11.04
CA THR A 34 -26.79 -12.40 -9.90
C THR A 34 -27.64 -11.90 -8.75
N ALA A 35 -27.97 -12.79 -7.81
CA ALA A 35 -28.63 -12.39 -6.57
C ALA A 35 -27.59 -12.29 -5.45
N VAL A 36 -27.72 -11.27 -4.59
CA VAL A 36 -26.89 -11.10 -3.41
C VAL A 36 -27.81 -11.01 -2.20
N VAL A 37 -27.59 -11.90 -1.23
CA VAL A 37 -28.42 -12.00 -0.03
C VAL A 37 -27.57 -11.70 1.20
N PRO A 38 -27.86 -10.65 1.98
CA PRO A 38 -27.11 -10.35 3.19
C PRO A 38 -27.31 -11.43 4.27
N LEU A 39 -26.24 -11.78 4.97
CA LEU A 39 -26.20 -12.82 6.01
C LEU A 39 -25.28 -12.36 7.17
N GLY A 40 -25.69 -11.31 7.88
CA GLY A 40 -24.88 -10.71 8.94
C GLY A 40 -23.65 -10.01 8.38
N GLU A 41 -22.46 -10.38 8.86
CA GLU A 41 -21.15 -9.87 8.41
C GLU A 41 -20.70 -10.43 7.05
N GLU A 42 -21.49 -11.32 6.46
CA GLU A 42 -21.24 -11.94 5.16
C GLU A 42 -22.44 -11.73 4.24
N GLU A 43 -22.26 -12.04 2.96
CA GLU A 43 -23.32 -12.09 1.96
C GLU A 43 -23.21 -13.38 1.14
N LEU A 44 -24.35 -13.88 0.68
CA LEU A 44 -24.45 -15.02 -0.21
C LEU A 44 -24.64 -14.51 -1.64
N HIS A 45 -23.64 -14.73 -2.47
CA HIS A 45 -23.67 -14.42 -3.89
C HIS A 45 -24.15 -15.65 -4.67
N LEU A 46 -25.29 -15.52 -5.35
CA LEU A 46 -26.03 -16.60 -5.99
C LEU A 46 -26.06 -16.42 -7.51
N VAL A 47 -25.22 -17.18 -8.21
CA VAL A 47 -25.17 -17.21 -9.67
C VAL A 47 -26.17 -18.25 -10.18
N ALA A 48 -27.16 -17.79 -10.94
CA ALA A 48 -28.17 -18.69 -11.52
C ALA A 48 -27.54 -19.57 -12.59
N MET A 49 -27.73 -20.88 -12.47
CA MET A 49 -27.21 -21.89 -13.39
C MET A 49 -28.35 -22.54 -14.17
N THR A 50 -28.13 -22.84 -15.44
CA THR A 50 -29.04 -23.67 -16.22
C THR A 50 -28.81 -25.13 -15.88
N SER A 51 -29.89 -25.84 -15.51
CA SER A 51 -29.81 -27.28 -15.29
C SER A 51 -29.65 -27.99 -16.63
N GLY A 52 -28.67 -28.88 -16.75
CA GLY A 52 -28.51 -29.74 -17.94
C GLY A 52 -29.69 -30.70 -18.19
N ARG A 53 -30.65 -30.79 -17.26
CA ARG A 53 -31.83 -31.66 -17.36
C ARG A 53 -33.09 -30.95 -17.90
N ASN A 54 -33.01 -29.67 -18.31
CA ASN A 54 -34.14 -28.88 -18.83
C ASN A 54 -35.42 -28.98 -17.96
N LEU A 55 -35.27 -29.02 -16.64
CA LEU A 55 -36.40 -29.08 -15.72
C LEU A 55 -37.08 -27.71 -15.66
N THR A 56 -38.35 -27.66 -16.07
CA THR A 56 -39.20 -26.48 -15.91
C THR A 56 -39.53 -26.28 -14.43
N ASN A 57 -39.63 -25.01 -13.99
CA ASN A 57 -39.92 -24.63 -12.59
C ASN A 57 -38.90 -25.13 -11.55
N HIS A 58 -37.63 -25.21 -11.93
CA HIS A 58 -36.53 -25.57 -11.04
C HIS A 58 -35.46 -24.48 -11.02
N ALA A 59 -35.08 -24.03 -9.83
CA ALA A 59 -33.98 -23.11 -9.60
C ALA A 59 -32.72 -23.87 -9.20
N CYS A 60 -31.61 -23.57 -9.87
CA CYS A 60 -30.28 -24.03 -9.51
C CYS A 60 -29.36 -22.83 -9.43
N PHE A 61 -28.64 -22.69 -8.33
CA PHE A 61 -27.66 -21.63 -8.12
C PHE A 61 -26.33 -22.19 -7.64
N TRP A 62 -25.25 -21.63 -8.16
CA TRP A 62 -23.96 -21.69 -7.47
C TRP A 62 -23.90 -20.54 -6.46
N GLY A 63 -23.70 -20.90 -5.20
CA GLY A 63 -23.64 -19.98 -4.08
C GLY A 63 -22.22 -19.80 -3.56
N TYR A 64 -21.83 -18.56 -3.32
CA TYR A 64 -20.56 -18.21 -2.68
C TYR A 64 -20.83 -17.38 -1.45
N LYS A 65 -20.31 -17.82 -0.30
CA LYS A 65 -20.27 -17.01 0.91
C LYS A 65 -19.06 -16.07 0.84
N VAL A 66 -19.30 -14.77 0.92
CA VAL A 66 -18.26 -13.73 0.83
C VAL A 66 -18.47 -12.67 1.92
N PRO A 67 -17.43 -11.90 2.30
CA PRO A 67 -17.60 -10.75 3.20
C PRO A 67 -18.66 -9.78 2.69
N PHE A 68 -19.40 -9.17 3.61
CA PHE A 68 -20.44 -8.20 3.28
C PHE A 68 -19.88 -7.06 2.41
N GLY A 69 -20.59 -6.69 1.35
CA GLY A 69 -20.23 -5.59 0.45
C GLY A 69 -19.17 -5.92 -0.60
N LEU A 70 -18.48 -7.07 -0.51
CA LEU A 70 -17.40 -7.42 -1.44
C LEU A 70 -17.87 -7.50 -2.88
N TYR A 71 -19.08 -8.04 -3.14
CA TYR A 71 -19.64 -8.08 -4.50
C TYR A 71 -19.78 -6.67 -5.08
N ASN A 72 -20.37 -5.74 -4.31
CA ASN A 72 -20.58 -4.36 -4.75
C ASN A 72 -19.27 -3.61 -4.97
N SER A 73 -18.27 -3.85 -4.11
CA SER A 73 -16.92 -3.31 -4.29
C SER A 73 -16.30 -3.81 -5.60
N CYS A 74 -16.32 -5.13 -5.84
CA CYS A 74 -15.79 -5.72 -7.07
C CYS A 74 -16.52 -5.21 -8.32
N LEU A 75 -17.85 -5.15 -8.28
CA LEU A 75 -18.66 -4.66 -9.39
C LEU A 75 -18.31 -3.21 -9.72
N THR A 76 -18.24 -2.36 -8.70
CA THR A 76 -17.81 -0.95 -8.83
C THR A 76 -16.42 -0.85 -9.45
N MET A 77 -15.46 -1.62 -8.93
CA MET A 77 -14.09 -1.64 -9.42
C MET A 77 -13.99 -2.10 -10.87
N LEU A 78 -14.70 -3.16 -11.27
CA LEU A 78 -14.74 -3.64 -12.66
C LEU A 78 -15.38 -2.60 -13.60
N ASN A 79 -16.50 -1.99 -13.22
CA ASN A 79 -17.15 -0.93 -13.99
C ASN A 79 -16.23 0.29 -14.16
N LEU A 80 -15.54 0.65 -13.08
CA LEU A 80 -14.52 1.71 -13.05
C LEU A 80 -13.18 1.27 -13.61
N ARG A 81 -13.02 0.01 -14.09
CA ARG A 81 -11.74 -0.55 -14.57
C ARG A 81 -10.59 -0.14 -13.64
N CYS A 82 -10.87 -0.23 -12.35
CA CYS A 82 -10.04 0.23 -11.26
C CYS A 82 -9.61 -1.01 -10.46
N LEU A 83 -8.32 -1.13 -10.15
CA LEU A 83 -7.76 -2.22 -9.36
C LEU A 83 -7.29 -1.71 -7.99
N GLY A 84 -7.04 -2.61 -7.05
CA GLY A 84 -6.31 -2.25 -5.83
C GLY A 84 -4.81 -2.17 -6.11
N ILE A 85 -4.12 -1.18 -5.58
CA ILE A 85 -2.65 -1.18 -5.49
C ILE A 85 -2.24 -1.05 -4.04
N VAL A 86 -1.38 -1.95 -3.58
CA VAL A 86 -0.88 -1.98 -2.20
C VAL A 86 0.62 -1.73 -2.22
N PHE A 87 1.07 -0.71 -1.51
CA PHE A 87 2.47 -0.38 -1.37
C PHE A 87 3.03 -0.84 -0.03
N ASP A 88 4.23 -1.43 -0.05
CA ASP A 88 5.14 -1.29 1.09
C ASP A 88 5.83 0.09 1.08
N LEU A 89 6.41 0.48 2.22
CA LEU A 89 7.08 1.76 2.41
C LEU A 89 8.60 1.61 2.41
N ASP A 90 9.17 1.09 3.50
CA ASP A 90 10.61 1.02 3.71
C ASP A 90 11.27 0.08 2.73
N GLU A 91 12.41 0.51 2.18
CA GLU A 91 13.19 -0.20 1.16
C GLU A 91 12.40 -0.48 -0.13
N THR A 92 11.15 -0.03 -0.23
CA THR A 92 10.31 -0.13 -1.44
C THR A 92 10.13 1.24 -2.10
N LEU A 93 9.56 2.21 -1.38
CA LEU A 93 9.31 3.58 -1.84
C LEU A 93 10.24 4.60 -1.21
N ILE A 94 10.75 4.30 -0.01
CA ILE A 94 11.57 5.22 0.78
C ILE A 94 12.64 4.48 1.57
N VAL A 95 13.64 5.23 2.04
CA VAL A 95 14.51 4.82 3.14
C VAL A 95 14.58 5.97 4.12
N ALA A 96 14.19 5.75 5.38
CA ALA A 96 14.38 6.71 6.44
C ALA A 96 15.51 6.30 7.39
N ASN A 97 16.22 7.28 7.92
CA ASN A 97 17.25 7.08 8.92
C ASN A 97 17.11 8.09 10.07
N THR A 98 17.30 7.57 11.29
CA THR A 98 17.54 8.36 12.50
C THR A 98 19.04 8.57 12.67
N THR A 99 19.44 9.46 13.59
CA THR A 99 20.85 9.61 13.98
C THR A 99 21.47 8.25 14.36
N ARG A 100 20.73 7.45 15.15
CA ARG A 100 21.17 6.14 15.59
C ARG A 100 21.30 5.15 14.43
N SER A 101 20.33 5.09 13.52
CA SER A 101 20.43 4.14 12.39
C SER A 101 21.55 4.51 11.43
N PHE A 102 21.88 5.81 11.29
CA PHE A 102 23.08 6.23 10.56
C PHE A 102 24.37 5.75 11.24
N GLU A 103 24.49 5.96 12.56
CA GLU A 103 25.65 5.53 13.35
C GLU A 103 25.83 4.00 13.26
N ASP A 104 24.77 3.23 13.48
CA ASP A 104 24.80 1.77 13.41
C ASP A 104 25.25 1.27 12.02
N ARG A 105 24.79 1.91 10.94
CA ARG A 105 25.17 1.56 9.55
C ARG A 105 26.62 1.92 9.25
N ILE A 106 27.07 3.12 9.64
CA ILE A 106 28.47 3.57 9.48
C ILE A 106 29.40 2.62 10.24
N ASP A 107 29.12 2.31 11.49
CA ASP A 107 29.94 1.44 12.33
C ASP A 107 29.98 0.00 11.80
N SER A 108 28.86 -0.49 11.25
CA SER A 108 28.82 -1.79 10.57
C SER A 108 29.73 -1.82 9.34
N LEU A 109 29.66 -0.79 8.50
CA LEU A 109 30.48 -0.68 7.29
C LEU A 109 31.96 -0.51 7.62
N GLN A 110 32.30 0.29 8.64
CA GLN A 110 33.69 0.46 9.09
C GLN A 110 34.30 -0.85 9.60
N ARG A 111 33.53 -1.65 10.37
CA ARG A 111 33.96 -2.99 10.80
C ARG A 111 34.13 -3.98 9.65
N LYS A 112 33.29 -3.88 8.61
CA LYS A 112 33.47 -4.70 7.40
C LYS A 112 34.71 -4.24 6.63
N LEU A 113 34.94 -2.93 6.52
CA LEU A 113 36.05 -2.33 5.79
C LEU A 113 37.40 -2.74 6.37
N SER A 114 37.52 -2.84 7.69
CA SER A 114 38.77 -3.27 8.34
C SER A 114 39.20 -4.69 8.00
N ASN A 115 38.28 -5.52 7.50
CA ASN A 115 38.53 -6.90 7.10
C ASN A 115 38.51 -7.10 5.57
N GLU A 116 38.26 -6.05 4.79
CA GLU A 116 38.21 -6.12 3.33
C GLU A 116 39.61 -5.89 2.74
N THR A 117 40.01 -6.73 1.80
CA THR A 117 41.32 -6.67 1.16
C THR A 117 41.25 -6.25 -0.30
N ASP A 118 40.08 -6.37 -0.93
CA ASP A 118 39.88 -6.01 -2.32
C ASP A 118 39.78 -4.48 -2.50
N PRO A 119 40.69 -3.82 -3.24
CA PRO A 119 40.72 -2.37 -3.33
C PRO A 119 39.46 -1.75 -3.94
N GLN A 120 38.79 -2.44 -4.87
CA GLN A 120 37.56 -1.93 -5.48
C GLN A 120 36.41 -1.95 -4.48
N ARG A 121 36.22 -3.05 -3.75
CA ARG A 121 35.22 -3.14 -2.67
C ARG A 121 35.50 -2.15 -1.55
N MET A 122 36.76 -1.98 -1.13
CA MET A 122 37.14 -0.97 -0.15
C MET A 122 36.72 0.44 -0.58
N ASN A 123 37.02 0.83 -1.82
CA ASN A 123 36.63 2.13 -2.35
C ASN A 123 35.11 2.30 -2.41
N GLY A 124 34.38 1.26 -2.79
CA GLY A 124 32.91 1.25 -2.78
C GLY A 124 32.35 1.50 -1.37
N MET A 125 32.88 0.77 -0.37
CA MET A 125 32.47 0.91 1.03
C MET A 125 32.84 2.27 1.62
N LEU A 126 34.02 2.81 1.31
CA LEU A 126 34.42 4.16 1.72
C LEU A 126 33.47 5.22 1.14
N ALA A 127 33.09 5.10 -0.12
CA ALA A 127 32.14 5.99 -0.75
C ALA A 127 30.73 5.87 -0.14
N GLU A 128 30.30 4.65 0.24
CA GLU A 128 29.04 4.42 0.95
C GLU A 128 29.05 5.05 2.35
N ILE A 129 30.11 4.82 3.13
CA ILE A 129 30.30 5.44 4.45
C ILE A 129 30.23 6.96 4.34
N LYS A 130 30.89 7.54 3.34
CA LYS A 130 30.85 8.99 3.09
C LYS A 130 29.43 9.48 2.85
N ARG A 131 28.64 8.80 2.00
CA ARG A 131 27.23 9.17 1.76
C ARG A 131 26.39 9.13 3.04
N TYR A 132 26.59 8.12 3.90
CA TYR A 132 25.91 8.08 5.19
C TYR A 132 26.36 9.22 6.13
N GLN A 133 27.64 9.55 6.16
CA GLN A 133 28.18 10.65 6.97
C GLN A 133 27.65 12.00 6.52
N ASP A 134 27.60 12.24 5.20
CA ASP A 134 27.09 13.46 4.60
C ASP A 134 25.61 13.67 5.00
N ASP A 135 24.75 12.66 4.80
CA ASP A 135 23.34 12.73 5.19
C ASP A 135 23.12 12.82 6.71
N ARG A 136 23.92 12.10 7.52
CA ARG A 136 23.89 12.24 8.99
C ARG A 136 24.20 13.66 9.42
N SER A 137 25.14 14.34 8.75
CA SER A 137 25.48 15.73 9.05
C SER A 137 24.32 16.69 8.75
N ILE A 138 23.56 16.43 7.69
CA ILE A 138 22.33 17.17 7.34
C ILE A 138 21.27 16.97 8.43
N LEU A 139 21.04 15.72 8.84
CA LEU A 139 20.08 15.42 9.92
C LEU A 139 20.48 16.09 11.24
N LYS A 140 21.77 16.12 11.57
CA LYS A 140 22.29 16.79 12.76
C LYS A 140 21.98 18.30 12.74
N GLN A 141 22.24 18.99 11.63
CA GLN A 141 21.91 20.41 11.48
C GLN A 141 20.41 20.67 11.71
N TYR A 142 19.55 19.82 11.14
CA TYR A 142 18.10 19.90 11.32
C TYR A 142 17.68 19.72 12.80
N ILE A 143 18.26 18.74 13.50
CA ILE A 143 17.97 18.48 14.92
C ILE A 143 18.41 19.66 15.80
N GLU A 144 19.58 20.25 15.53
CA GLU A 144 20.16 21.31 16.35
C GLU A 144 19.48 22.67 16.08
N GLY A 145 19.26 23.02 14.82
CA GLY A 145 18.92 24.38 14.41
C GLY A 145 17.61 24.56 13.64
N ASP A 146 16.82 23.51 13.40
CA ASP A 146 15.61 23.58 12.55
C ASP A 146 15.91 24.18 11.15
N GLN A 147 17.14 23.97 10.67
CA GLN A 147 17.64 24.43 9.38
C GLN A 147 18.78 23.53 8.89
N VAL A 148 19.03 23.53 7.58
CA VAL A 148 20.14 22.81 6.95
C VAL A 148 20.82 23.68 5.90
N TYR A 149 22.13 23.55 5.78
CA TYR A 149 22.91 24.11 4.69
C TYR A 149 23.25 23.02 3.69
N ASP A 150 22.88 23.25 2.44
CA ASP A 150 23.10 22.32 1.34
C ASP A 150 23.53 23.10 0.09
N ASP A 151 24.69 22.75 -0.48
CA ASP A 151 25.27 23.40 -1.68
C ASP A 151 25.27 24.93 -1.64
N GLY A 152 25.62 25.51 -0.47
CA GLY A 152 25.71 26.95 -0.26
C GLY A 152 24.36 27.65 -0.03
N LYS A 153 23.24 26.91 -0.05
CA LYS A 153 21.90 27.40 0.23
C LYS A 153 21.42 26.93 1.60
N MET A 154 20.80 27.86 2.34
CA MET A 154 20.18 27.56 3.63
C MET A 154 18.69 27.24 3.42
N TYR A 155 18.25 26.12 3.98
CA TYR A 155 16.85 25.69 4.02
C TYR A 155 16.38 25.72 5.47
N LYS A 156 15.26 26.41 5.73
CA LYS A 156 14.65 26.47 7.06
C LYS A 156 13.40 25.60 7.10
N VAL A 157 13.11 25.05 8.28
CA VAL A 157 11.86 24.33 8.55
C VAL A 157 10.65 25.10 8.03
N GLN A 158 9.80 24.40 7.31
CA GLN A 158 8.45 24.82 6.93
C GLN A 158 7.44 24.04 7.77
N PRO A 159 6.46 24.72 8.39
CA PRO A 159 5.37 24.04 9.09
C PRO A 159 4.41 23.41 8.07
N GLU A 160 4.24 22.09 8.14
CA GLU A 160 3.22 21.37 7.37
C GLU A 160 2.09 20.91 8.31
N ILE A 161 0.84 21.27 7.98
CA ILE A 161 -0.33 20.87 8.77
C ILE A 161 -0.69 19.42 8.43
N VAL A 162 -0.84 18.60 9.45
CA VAL A 162 -1.35 17.23 9.36
C VAL A 162 -2.87 17.28 9.55
N PRO A 163 -3.66 16.92 8.52
CA PRO A 163 -5.10 16.79 8.66
C PRO A 163 -5.45 15.78 9.75
N PRO A 164 -6.51 16.01 10.53
CA PRO A 164 -6.95 15.05 11.52
C PRO A 164 -7.41 13.76 10.84
N LEU A 165 -7.02 12.61 11.41
CA LEU A 165 -7.41 11.28 10.90
C LEU A 165 -8.85 10.90 11.27
N SER A 166 -9.46 11.60 12.23
CA SER A 166 -10.88 11.52 12.58
C SER A 166 -11.35 12.79 13.30
N ASP A 167 -12.67 13.00 13.40
CA ASP A 167 -13.28 14.23 13.93
C ASP A 167 -12.84 14.63 15.35
N ASN A 168 -12.28 13.70 16.13
CA ASN A 168 -11.81 13.94 17.50
C ASN A 168 -10.30 14.21 17.64
N HIS A 169 -9.53 14.14 16.56
CA HIS A 169 -8.09 14.40 16.60
C HIS A 169 -7.79 15.88 16.33
N GLN A 170 -6.90 16.48 17.11
CA GLN A 170 -6.40 17.82 16.83
C GLN A 170 -5.47 17.81 15.61
N SER A 171 -5.55 18.85 14.78
CA SER A 171 -4.58 19.09 13.73
C SER A 171 -3.18 19.28 14.34
N LEU A 172 -2.19 18.58 13.82
CA LEU A 172 -0.82 18.62 14.29
C LEU A 172 0.05 19.32 13.25
N THR A 173 1.06 20.10 13.66
CA THR A 173 2.00 20.73 12.73
C THR A 173 3.33 20.01 12.77
N ARG A 174 3.83 19.60 11.60
CA ARG A 174 5.13 18.96 11.43
C ARG A 174 6.17 19.97 10.97
N PRO A 175 7.36 19.99 11.60
CA PRO A 175 8.50 20.71 11.05
C PRO A 175 9.07 19.91 9.88
N VAL A 176 9.07 20.46 8.66
CA VAL A 176 9.54 19.75 7.47
C VAL A 176 10.56 20.58 6.69
N ILE A 177 11.61 19.95 6.19
CA ILE A 177 12.47 20.52 5.15
C ILE A 177 12.50 19.55 3.97
N ARG A 178 12.18 20.04 2.76
CA ARG A 178 12.25 19.25 1.52
C ARG A 178 13.43 19.73 0.67
N LEU A 179 14.43 18.89 0.50
CA LEU A 179 15.55 19.09 -0.42
C LEU A 179 15.22 18.38 -1.74
N GLN A 180 14.40 19.04 -2.56
CA GLN A 180 13.78 18.46 -3.76
C GLN A 180 14.82 17.86 -4.73
N GLU A 181 15.91 18.58 -4.99
CA GLU A 181 16.97 18.15 -5.93
C GLU A 181 17.66 16.84 -5.50
N LYS A 182 17.62 16.51 -4.20
CA LYS A 182 18.24 15.30 -3.64
C LYS A 182 17.22 14.20 -3.32
N ASN A 183 15.93 14.44 -3.55
CA ASN A 183 14.83 13.59 -3.09
C ASN A 183 14.92 13.29 -1.58
N ILE A 184 15.35 14.27 -0.78
CA ILE A 184 15.48 14.16 0.67
C ILE A 184 14.41 14.99 1.36
N ILE A 185 13.82 14.44 2.41
CA ILE A 185 12.90 15.13 3.31
C ILE A 185 13.35 14.91 4.75
N LEU A 186 13.39 15.98 5.54
CA LEU A 186 13.62 15.94 6.97
C LEU A 186 12.28 16.20 7.68
N THR A 187 11.95 15.38 8.66
CA THR A 187 10.73 15.54 9.47
C THR A 187 10.95 15.00 10.89
N ARG A 188 9.93 15.05 11.74
CA ARG A 188 9.87 14.42 13.07
C ARG A 188 8.64 13.53 13.18
N ILE A 189 8.81 12.29 13.66
CA ILE A 189 7.68 11.37 13.92
C ILE A 189 6.81 11.86 15.09
N ASN A 190 7.38 12.56 16.07
CA ASN A 190 6.67 13.35 17.07
C ASN A 190 7.20 14.79 17.01
N PRO A 191 6.38 15.80 16.65
CA PRO A 191 6.93 17.12 16.33
C PRO A 191 7.51 17.82 17.57
N LEU A 192 7.13 17.37 18.77
CA LEU A 192 7.58 17.90 20.05
C LEU A 192 8.90 17.29 20.52
N ILE A 193 9.32 16.14 19.95
CA ILE A 193 10.50 15.40 20.39
C ILE A 193 11.54 15.41 19.27
N ARG A 194 12.60 16.21 19.45
CA ARG A 194 13.69 16.34 18.46
C ARG A 194 14.40 15.02 18.14
N ASP A 195 14.48 14.10 19.09
CA ASP A 195 15.12 12.79 18.89
C ASP A 195 14.34 11.87 17.95
N THR A 196 13.08 12.19 17.65
CA THR A 196 12.28 11.49 16.64
C THR A 196 12.48 12.04 15.22
N SER A 197 13.51 12.89 15.03
CA SER A 197 13.87 13.42 13.73
C SER A 197 14.41 12.33 12.82
N VAL A 198 13.97 12.36 11.57
CA VAL A 198 14.37 11.40 10.53
C VAL A 198 14.74 12.14 9.26
N LEU A 199 15.75 11.61 8.56
CA LEU A 199 16.05 11.95 7.18
C LEU A 199 15.49 10.85 6.29
N VAL A 200 14.60 11.21 5.38
CA VAL A 200 13.89 10.31 4.47
C VAL A 200 14.39 10.57 3.05
N ARG A 201 14.92 9.54 2.41
CA ARG A 201 15.15 9.53 0.96
C ARG A 201 13.94 8.92 0.27
N LEU A 202 13.41 9.61 -0.72
CA LEU A 202 12.38 9.07 -1.61
C LEU A 202 13.04 8.30 -2.74
N ARG A 203 12.42 7.19 -3.15
CA ARG A 203 12.82 6.48 -4.36
C ARG A 203 12.64 7.42 -5.56
N PRO A 204 13.65 7.53 -6.45
CA PRO A 204 13.51 8.32 -7.67
C PRO A 204 12.28 7.91 -8.47
N ALA A 205 11.71 8.88 -9.21
CA ALA A 205 10.46 8.73 -9.97
C ALA A 205 9.19 8.45 -9.14
N TRP A 206 9.24 8.53 -7.79
CA TRP A 206 8.00 8.50 -6.99
C TRP A 206 7.00 9.58 -7.42
N GLU A 207 7.46 10.81 -7.69
CA GLU A 207 6.56 11.88 -8.14
C GLU A 207 5.91 11.59 -9.50
N ASP A 208 6.62 10.92 -10.40
CA ASP A 208 6.07 10.51 -11.70
C ASP A 208 5.04 9.39 -11.51
N LEU A 209 5.34 8.39 -10.67
CA LEU A 209 4.39 7.34 -10.32
C LEU A 209 3.16 7.91 -9.61
N ARG A 210 3.35 8.77 -8.61
CA ARG A 210 2.26 9.47 -7.90
C ARG A 210 1.40 10.24 -8.89
N SER A 211 2.03 11.00 -9.79
CA SER A 211 1.33 11.74 -10.84
C SER A 211 0.53 10.80 -11.75
N TYR A 212 1.08 9.65 -12.14
CA TYR A 212 0.40 8.62 -12.92
C TYR A 212 -0.78 8.00 -12.18
N LEU A 213 -0.64 7.70 -10.88
CA LEU A 213 -1.71 7.15 -10.05
C LEU A 213 -2.85 8.15 -9.84
N ILE A 214 -2.54 9.45 -9.79
CA ILE A 214 -3.51 10.55 -9.77
C ILE A 214 -4.13 10.78 -11.18
N ALA A 215 -3.44 10.41 -12.26
CA ALA A 215 -3.59 11.00 -13.59
C ALA A 215 -4.98 10.92 -14.26
N ARG A 216 -5.43 12.12 -14.65
CA ARG A 216 -6.12 12.53 -15.89
C ARG A 216 -7.42 11.80 -16.26
N GLY A 217 -8.48 12.10 -15.51
CA GLY A 217 -9.88 11.90 -15.90
C GLY A 217 -10.52 10.61 -15.39
N ARG A 218 -9.73 9.59 -15.02
CA ARG A 218 -10.22 8.33 -14.42
C ARG A 218 -9.19 7.72 -13.48
N LYS A 219 -9.60 7.49 -12.23
CA LYS A 219 -8.83 6.76 -11.22
C LYS A 219 -8.64 5.30 -11.65
N ARG A 220 -7.40 4.87 -11.87
CA ARG A 220 -7.04 3.49 -12.29
C ARG A 220 -6.79 2.54 -11.12
N PHE A 221 -6.39 3.11 -9.99
CA PHE A 221 -6.08 2.33 -8.79
C PHE A 221 -6.70 2.95 -7.55
N GLU A 222 -7.25 2.09 -6.69
CA GLU A 222 -7.49 2.38 -5.28
C GLU A 222 -6.20 2.06 -4.51
N VAL A 223 -5.63 3.06 -3.84
CA VAL A 223 -4.33 2.95 -3.18
C VAL A 223 -4.51 2.52 -1.72
N TYR A 224 -3.64 1.61 -1.28
CA TYR A 224 -3.52 1.08 0.08
C TYR A 224 -2.05 0.96 0.48
N VAL A 225 -1.80 0.88 1.79
CA VAL A 225 -0.45 0.69 2.33
C VAL A 225 -0.43 -0.51 3.25
N CYS A 226 0.54 -1.39 3.07
CA CYS A 226 0.77 -2.54 3.94
C CYS A 226 2.25 -2.65 4.26
N THR A 227 2.61 -2.23 5.47
CA THR A 227 4.01 -2.16 5.92
C THR A 227 4.22 -2.93 7.21
N MET A 228 5.46 -3.29 7.50
CA MET A 228 5.87 -3.85 8.79
C MET A 228 6.31 -2.77 9.79
N ALA A 229 6.33 -1.51 9.39
CA ALA A 229 6.71 -0.41 10.25
C ALA A 229 5.62 -0.07 11.29
N GLU A 230 6.02 0.62 12.36
CA GLU A 230 5.10 1.11 13.38
C GLU A 230 4.14 2.16 12.81
N ARG A 231 2.95 2.26 13.41
CA ARG A 231 1.83 3.03 12.84
C ARG A 231 2.14 4.53 12.71
N ASP A 232 2.68 5.16 13.73
CA ASP A 232 2.97 6.60 13.70
C ASP A 232 4.05 6.93 12.67
N TYR A 233 5.04 6.05 12.53
CA TYR A 233 6.05 6.15 11.49
C TYR A 233 5.43 6.01 10.09
N ALA A 234 4.64 4.96 9.87
CA ALA A 234 4.03 4.68 8.58
C ALA A 234 3.10 5.79 8.10
N LEU A 235 2.31 6.36 9.01
CA LEU A 235 1.44 7.51 8.73
C LEU A 235 2.25 8.75 8.32
N GLU A 236 3.36 9.03 9.02
CA GLU A 236 4.22 10.16 8.66
C GLU A 236 4.92 9.92 7.31
N MET A 237 5.47 8.72 7.06
CA MET A 237 6.11 8.40 5.78
C MET A 237 5.13 8.51 4.61
N TRP A 238 3.90 8.02 4.78
CA TRP A 238 2.87 8.15 3.75
C TRP A 238 2.46 9.60 3.52
N ARG A 239 2.35 10.41 4.57
CA ARG A 239 2.07 11.84 4.44
C ARG A 239 3.15 12.57 3.63
N LEU A 240 4.41 12.16 3.75
CA LEU A 240 5.49 12.73 2.94
C LEU A 240 5.36 12.37 1.45
N LEU A 241 4.87 11.16 1.15
CA LEU A 241 4.65 10.61 -0.18
C LEU A 241 3.37 11.15 -0.85
N ASP A 242 2.30 11.39 -0.09
CA ASP A 242 1.01 11.93 -0.55
C ASP A 242 0.58 13.17 0.27
N PRO A 243 1.31 14.29 0.16
CA PRO A 243 1.10 15.47 1.01
C PRO A 243 -0.30 16.10 0.85
N ASP A 244 -0.90 15.97 -0.32
CA ASP A 244 -2.21 16.54 -0.65
C ASP A 244 -3.37 15.56 -0.42
N SER A 245 -3.11 14.36 0.13
CA SER A 245 -4.12 13.29 0.30
C SER A 245 -4.89 12.96 -0.99
N ARG A 246 -4.18 12.95 -2.13
CA ARG A 246 -4.76 12.73 -3.46
C ARG A 246 -4.80 11.25 -3.85
N LEU A 247 -3.91 10.43 -3.29
CA LEU A 247 -3.92 8.98 -3.49
C LEU A 247 -4.85 8.31 -2.49
N ILE A 248 -4.72 8.67 -1.21
CA ILE A 248 -5.59 8.20 -0.13
C ILE A 248 -6.15 9.42 0.60
N ASN A 249 -7.48 9.53 0.67
CA ASN A 249 -8.11 10.60 1.42
C ASN A 249 -7.75 10.48 2.91
N SER A 250 -7.51 11.61 3.59
CA SER A 250 -7.13 11.65 5.00
C SER A 250 -8.08 10.89 5.92
N VAL A 251 -9.39 10.90 5.64
CA VAL A 251 -10.39 10.18 6.46
C VAL A 251 -10.35 8.67 6.26
N GLN A 252 -9.84 8.20 5.12
CA GLN A 252 -9.71 6.78 4.79
C GLN A 252 -8.31 6.23 5.12
N LEU A 253 -7.35 7.11 5.41
CA LEU A 253 -5.95 6.73 5.59
C LEU A 253 -5.78 5.74 6.74
N SER A 254 -6.51 5.91 7.84
CA SER A 254 -6.45 5.01 8.98
C SER A 254 -6.83 3.57 8.59
N ASP A 255 -7.86 3.40 7.76
CA ASP A 255 -8.41 2.10 7.39
C ASP A 255 -7.61 1.43 6.27
N ARG A 256 -7.01 2.24 5.38
CA ARG A 256 -6.19 1.75 4.26
C ARG A 256 -4.71 1.56 4.61
N MET A 257 -4.30 1.93 5.82
CA MET A 257 -2.95 1.76 6.35
C MET A 257 -2.90 0.55 7.29
N VAL A 258 -2.33 -0.54 6.82
CA VAL A 258 -2.12 -1.76 7.60
C VAL A 258 -0.66 -1.88 8.04
N CYS A 259 -0.44 -1.90 9.35
CA CYS A 259 0.86 -2.11 9.97
C CYS A 259 0.91 -3.54 10.54
N VAL A 260 1.75 -4.39 9.95
CA VAL A 260 1.89 -5.81 10.32
C VAL A 260 2.96 -5.96 11.38
N LYS A 261 2.62 -6.64 12.49
CA LYS A 261 3.56 -6.88 13.58
C LYS A 261 4.69 -7.80 13.16
N SER A 262 5.87 -7.60 13.75
CA SER A 262 7.02 -8.48 13.56
C SER A 262 6.66 -9.96 13.84
N GLY A 263 7.14 -10.86 12.99
CA GLY A 263 6.85 -12.30 13.05
C GLY A 263 5.55 -12.72 12.35
N LEU A 264 4.70 -11.79 11.91
CA LEU A 264 3.52 -12.08 11.10
C LEU A 264 3.79 -11.80 9.62
N LYS A 265 3.00 -12.41 8.73
CA LYS A 265 3.02 -12.14 7.30
C LYS A 265 1.99 -11.09 6.91
N LYS A 266 2.30 -10.31 5.88
CA LYS A 266 1.35 -9.44 5.18
C LYS A 266 0.33 -10.30 4.44
N SER A 267 -0.92 -9.85 4.40
CA SER A 267 -2.05 -10.58 3.78
C SER A 267 -3.00 -9.60 3.13
N LEU A 268 -3.39 -9.84 1.87
CA LEU A 268 -4.38 -9.01 1.18
C LEU A 268 -5.75 -9.10 1.84
N LEU A 269 -6.04 -10.21 2.53
CA LEU A 269 -7.25 -10.34 3.33
C LEU A 269 -7.30 -9.32 4.47
N ASN A 270 -6.16 -9.03 5.11
CA ASN A 270 -6.09 -8.04 6.18
C ASN A 270 -6.10 -6.61 5.63
N VAL A 271 -5.49 -6.39 4.45
CA VAL A 271 -5.55 -5.10 3.76
C VAL A 271 -6.99 -4.74 3.39
N PHE A 272 -7.76 -5.71 2.88
CA PHE A 272 -9.15 -5.52 2.46
C PHE A 272 -10.13 -6.10 3.48
N HIS A 273 -9.86 -5.89 4.77
CA HIS A 273 -10.64 -6.45 5.88
C HIS A 273 -12.12 -5.99 5.88
N ASP A 274 -12.38 -4.83 5.29
CA ASP A 274 -13.70 -4.21 5.13
C ASP A 274 -14.43 -4.63 3.84
N GLY A 275 -13.86 -5.54 3.05
CA GLY A 275 -14.44 -5.94 1.77
C GLY A 275 -14.32 -4.87 0.66
N SER A 276 -13.45 -3.87 0.84
CA SER A 276 -13.22 -2.80 -0.15
C SER A 276 -12.63 -3.27 -1.47
N CYS A 277 -11.98 -4.44 -1.50
CA CYS A 277 -11.40 -5.03 -2.71
C CYS A 277 -11.24 -6.54 -2.56
N HIS A 278 -11.42 -7.29 -3.66
CA HIS A 278 -11.07 -8.71 -3.68
C HIS A 278 -9.56 -8.87 -3.90
N PRO A 279 -8.83 -9.71 -3.15
CA PRO A 279 -7.39 -9.93 -3.32
C PRO A 279 -6.96 -10.24 -4.76
N GLY A 280 -7.85 -10.92 -5.51
CA GLY A 280 -7.64 -11.24 -6.92
C GLY A 280 -7.65 -10.04 -7.90
N MET A 281 -8.07 -8.87 -7.44
CA MET A 281 -8.13 -7.60 -8.19
C MET A 281 -7.09 -6.59 -7.69
N ALA A 282 -6.07 -7.06 -6.97
CA ALA A 282 -5.02 -6.21 -6.42
C ALA A 282 -3.65 -6.52 -7.03
N LEU A 283 -2.82 -5.47 -7.11
CA LEU A 283 -1.39 -5.52 -7.36
C LEU A 283 -0.66 -5.07 -6.08
N VAL A 284 0.38 -5.79 -5.69
CA VAL A 284 1.23 -5.41 -4.56
C VAL A 284 2.61 -5.01 -5.08
N ILE A 285 3.15 -3.91 -4.58
CA ILE A 285 4.51 -3.43 -4.84
C ILE A 285 5.29 -3.51 -3.51
N ASP A 286 6.27 -4.40 -3.46
CA ASP A 286 7.03 -4.70 -2.25
C ASP A 286 8.42 -5.23 -2.66
N ASP A 287 9.46 -4.93 -1.90
CA ASP A 287 10.82 -5.41 -2.16
C ASP A 287 11.02 -6.89 -1.74
N ARG A 288 10.12 -7.43 -0.91
CA ARG A 288 10.24 -8.78 -0.34
C ARG A 288 9.00 -9.64 -0.60
N LEU A 289 9.17 -10.64 -1.46
CA LEU A 289 8.10 -11.62 -1.72
C LEU A 289 7.68 -12.41 -0.47
N LYS A 290 8.66 -12.85 0.34
CA LYS A 290 8.43 -13.86 1.40
C LYS A 290 7.79 -13.30 2.67
N VAL A 291 7.64 -11.97 2.78
CA VAL A 291 6.89 -11.36 3.88
C VAL A 291 5.38 -11.43 3.66
N TRP A 292 4.92 -11.82 2.46
CA TRP A 292 3.50 -12.03 2.15
C TRP A 292 3.07 -13.49 2.31
N ASP A 293 1.81 -13.68 2.69
CA ASP A 293 1.12 -14.96 2.67
C ASP A 293 1.28 -15.65 1.31
N GLU A 294 1.49 -16.97 1.33
CA GLU A 294 1.83 -17.73 0.11
C GLU A 294 0.76 -17.60 -0.98
N LYS A 295 -0.52 -17.57 -0.59
CA LYS A 295 -1.65 -17.36 -1.51
C LYS A 295 -1.61 -16.00 -2.23
N ASP A 296 -1.01 -14.99 -1.59
CA ASP A 296 -0.99 -13.60 -2.06
C ASP A 296 0.32 -13.28 -2.80
N GLN A 297 1.36 -14.11 -2.68
CA GLN A 297 2.66 -13.92 -3.37
C GLN A 297 2.52 -13.79 -4.90
N SER A 298 1.52 -14.42 -5.51
CA SER A 298 1.23 -14.27 -6.95
C SER A 298 0.78 -12.86 -7.35
N ARG A 299 0.38 -12.02 -6.39
CA ARG A 299 -0.03 -10.62 -6.57
C ARG A 299 1.12 -9.63 -6.34
N VAL A 300 2.25 -10.11 -5.83
CA VAL A 300 3.41 -9.29 -5.48
C VAL A 300 4.31 -9.13 -6.69
N HIS A 301 4.42 -7.89 -7.16
CA HIS A 301 5.45 -7.47 -8.07
C HIS A 301 6.66 -7.02 -7.25
N VAL A 302 7.67 -7.88 -7.22
CA VAL A 302 8.90 -7.65 -6.46
C VAL A 302 9.75 -6.60 -7.16
N VAL A 303 10.02 -5.50 -6.48
CA VAL A 303 10.95 -4.47 -6.94
C VAL A 303 12.31 -4.65 -6.25
N PRO A 304 13.44 -4.24 -6.86
CA PRO A 304 14.69 -4.17 -6.15
C PRO A 304 14.56 -3.27 -4.91
N ALA A 305 15.17 -3.71 -3.81
CA ALA A 305 15.24 -2.92 -2.59
C ALA A 305 15.93 -1.59 -2.86
N PHE A 306 15.28 -0.51 -2.46
CA PHE A 306 15.77 0.85 -2.61
C PHE A 306 16.94 1.06 -1.66
N THR A 307 18.15 1.11 -2.21
CA THR A 307 19.41 1.15 -1.44
C THR A 307 20.27 2.35 -1.84
N PRO A 308 19.81 3.59 -1.54
CA PRO A 308 20.40 4.82 -2.09
C PRO A 308 21.86 5.07 -1.67
N TYR A 309 22.34 4.39 -0.62
CA TYR A 309 23.70 4.52 -0.14
C TYR A 309 24.66 3.49 -0.76
N TYR A 310 24.19 2.30 -1.12
CA TYR A 310 25.02 1.24 -1.67
C TYR A 310 25.21 1.40 -3.18
N ALA A 311 24.11 1.54 -3.93
CA ALA A 311 24.10 1.58 -5.39
C ALA A 311 23.36 2.82 -5.96
N PRO A 312 23.78 4.05 -5.65
CA PRO A 312 23.07 5.27 -6.05
C PRO A 312 22.90 5.42 -7.56
N GLN A 313 23.83 4.89 -8.36
CA GLN A 313 23.80 4.99 -9.83
C GLN A 313 22.74 4.07 -10.46
N ALA A 314 22.45 2.92 -9.84
CA ALA A 314 21.38 2.03 -10.30
C ALA A 314 20.01 2.72 -10.21
N GLU A 315 19.84 3.58 -9.20
CA GLU A 315 18.61 4.36 -8.99
C GLU A 315 18.45 5.51 -10.00
N VAL A 316 19.55 6.01 -10.59
CA VAL A 316 19.54 7.07 -11.62
C VAL A 316 19.33 6.50 -13.02
N MET A 317 19.91 5.33 -13.31
CA MET A 317 19.82 4.70 -14.63
C MET A 317 18.39 4.24 -14.96
N VAL A 318 17.62 3.79 -13.97
CA VAL A 318 16.19 3.44 -14.14
C VAL A 318 15.35 4.66 -14.57
N VAL A 319 15.75 5.88 -14.22
CA VAL A 319 15.05 7.11 -14.65
C VAL A 319 15.33 7.45 -16.12
N LEU A 320 16.53 7.12 -16.62
CA LEU A 320 16.94 7.43 -18.00
C LEU A 320 16.39 6.41 -19.02
N ASP A 321 16.17 5.15 -18.63
CA ASP A 321 15.62 4.11 -19.52
C ASP A 321 14.10 4.22 -19.75
N VAL A 322 13.41 5.17 -19.09
CA VAL A 322 11.96 5.38 -19.18
C VAL A 322 11.59 6.64 -19.98
N GLN A 323 12.56 7.33 -20.59
CA GLN A 323 12.33 8.49 -21.47
C GLN A 323 12.17 8.13 -22.95
#